data_AF-A0A7Y6XEV0-F1
#
_entry.id   AF-A0A7Y6XEV0-F1
#
_cell.length_a   1.000
_cell.length_b   1.000
_cell.length_c   1.000
_cell.angle_alpha   90.00
_cell.angle_beta   90.00
_cell.angle_gamma   90.00
#
_symmetry.space_group_name_H-M   'P 1'
#
loop_
_entity.id
_entity.type
_entity.pdbx_description
1 polymer ?
#
loop_
_entity_poly.entity_id
_entity_poly.type
_entity_poly.pdbx_seq_one_letter_code
_entity_poly.pdbx_strand_id
1 'polypeptide(L)'
;ASLRFIADRGGMVGIIFAPVYLGGDAVDDVVRHIEHAVDVMGEEGVGLGSDYDGMVPLPRGMKDVTDLHLLTTALLRRHPESWVERVMGGNFRRFFQSTLGG
;
A
#
# COMPACT_ATOMS: atom_id res chain seq x y z
N ALA A 1 9.93 4.84 -13.72
CA ALA A 1 11.37 4.55 -13.65
C ALA A 1 11.80 4.17 -12.24
N SER A 2 11.54 5.01 -11.22
CA SER A 2 11.97 4.77 -9.84
C SER A 2 11.39 3.49 -9.21
N LEU A 3 10.10 3.21 -9.37
CA LEU A 3 9.48 1.98 -8.84
C LEU A 3 10.18 0.71 -9.38
N ARG A 4 10.45 0.65 -10.68
CA ARG A 4 11.20 -0.46 -11.30
C ARG A 4 12.61 -0.57 -10.72
N PHE A 5 13.31 0.55 -10.56
CA PHE A 5 14.66 0.57 -9.99
C PHE A 5 14.71 0.03 -8.55
N ILE A 6 13.67 0.30 -7.75
CA ILE A 6 13.50 -0.24 -6.40
C ILE A 6 13.21 -1.75 -6.47
N ALA A 7 12.29 -2.15 -7.35
CA ALA A 7 11.94 -3.56 -7.55
C ALA A 7 13.15 -4.41 -8.00
N ASP A 8 13.98 -3.90 -8.92
CA ASP A 8 15.20 -4.57 -9.41
C ASP A 8 16.23 -4.86 -8.30
N ARG A 9 16.09 -4.21 -7.13
CA ARG A 9 16.93 -4.41 -5.94
C ARG A 9 16.26 -5.22 -4.85
N GLY A 10 15.08 -5.79 -5.12
CA GLY A 10 14.26 -6.46 -4.12
C GLY A 10 13.71 -5.51 -3.05
N GLY A 11 13.58 -4.22 -3.37
CA GLY A 11 13.07 -3.21 -2.44
C GLY A 11 11.55 -3.22 -2.30
N MET A 12 11.07 -2.41 -1.36
CA MET A 12 9.66 -2.25 -1.02
C MET A 12 9.20 -0.80 -1.17
N VAL A 13 7.94 -0.60 -1.56
CA VAL A 13 7.25 0.70 -1.54
C VAL A 13 5.97 0.60 -0.73
N GLY A 14 5.81 1.49 0.25
CA GLY A 14 4.55 1.73 0.95
C GLY A 14 3.74 2.82 0.25
N ILE A 15 2.47 2.57 -0.02
CA ILE A 15 1.58 3.56 -0.65
C ILE A 15 1.00 4.50 0.42
N ILE A 16 1.20 5.81 0.21
CA ILE A 16 0.71 6.89 1.06
C ILE A 16 -0.80 7.13 0.89
N PHE A 17 -1.48 7.53 1.96
CA PHE A 17 -2.93 7.74 1.93
C PHE A 17 -3.32 9.21 1.70
N ALA A 18 -2.36 10.12 1.60
CA ALA A 18 -2.66 11.55 1.48
C ALA A 18 -3.22 11.92 0.08
N PRO A 19 -4.44 12.49 -0.01
CA PRO A 19 -5.11 12.82 -1.28
C PRO A 19 -4.27 13.64 -2.27
N VAL A 20 -3.41 14.53 -1.76
CA VAL A 20 -2.51 15.36 -2.59
C VAL A 20 -1.59 14.54 -3.51
N TYR A 21 -1.29 13.28 -3.15
CA TYR A 21 -0.47 12.38 -3.97
C TYR A 21 -1.29 11.34 -4.75
N LEU A 22 -2.60 11.25 -4.50
CA LEU A 22 -3.44 10.20 -5.07
C LEU A 22 -4.11 10.62 -6.39
N GLY A 23 -4.25 11.93 -6.63
CA GLY A 23 -5.02 12.45 -7.77
C GLY A 23 -6.54 12.31 -7.60
N GLY A 24 -6.98 12.12 -6.36
CA GLY A 24 -8.35 11.95 -5.90
C GLY A 24 -8.36 11.85 -4.37
N ASP A 25 -9.55 11.82 -3.77
CA ASP A 25 -9.72 11.80 -2.31
C ASP A 25 -10.41 10.55 -1.78
N ALA A 26 -10.68 9.54 -2.60
CA ALA A 26 -11.39 8.35 -2.16
C ALA A 26 -10.44 7.21 -1.74
N VAL A 27 -10.94 6.28 -0.92
CA VAL A 27 -10.22 5.03 -0.62
C VAL A 27 -9.88 4.26 -1.89
N ASP A 28 -10.76 4.30 -2.91
CA ASP A 28 -10.51 3.68 -4.20
C ASP A 28 -9.31 4.29 -4.96
N ASP A 29 -8.94 5.55 -4.68
CA ASP A 29 -7.73 6.15 -5.24
C ASP A 29 -6.47 5.54 -4.62
N VAL A 30 -6.49 5.22 -3.32
CA VAL A 30 -5.42 4.45 -2.68
C VAL A 30 -5.29 3.08 -3.32
N VAL A 31 -6.42 2.38 -3.53
CA VAL A 31 -6.44 1.06 -4.19
C VAL A 31 -5.84 1.13 -5.60
N ARG A 32 -6.22 2.13 -6.40
CA ARG A 32 -5.66 2.32 -7.75
C ARG A 32 -4.15 2.54 -7.73
N HIS A 33 -3.61 3.25 -6.73
CA HIS A 33 -2.17 3.43 -6.59
C HIS A 33 -1.46 2.15 -6.16
N ILE A 34 -2.06 1.35 -5.27
CA ILE A 34 -1.56 0.02 -4.91
C ILE A 34 -1.50 -0.88 -6.15
N GLU A 35 -2.59 -0.97 -6.92
CA GLU A 35 -2.66 -1.78 -8.14
C GLU A 35 -1.61 -1.34 -9.15
N HIS A 36 -1.49 -0.02 -9.39
CA HIS A 36 -0.46 0.50 -10.29
C HIS A 36 0.96 0.16 -9.83
N ALA A 37 1.25 0.28 -8.53
CA ALA A 37 2.56 -0.07 -8.00
C ALA A 37 2.83 -1.58 -8.15
N VAL A 38 1.83 -2.43 -7.93
CA VAL A 38 1.94 -3.88 -8.12
C VAL A 38 2.19 -4.22 -9.59
N ASP A 39 1.48 -3.59 -10.53
CA ASP A 39 1.69 -3.80 -11.96
C ASP A 39 3.13 -3.44 -12.40
N VAL A 40 3.75 -2.48 -11.72
CA VAL A 40 5.09 -1.99 -12.06
C VAL A 40 6.21 -2.74 -11.33
N MET A 41 6.00 -3.13 -10.07
CA MET A 41 7.02 -3.71 -9.19
C MET A 41 6.89 -5.23 -9.00
N GLY A 42 5.74 -5.80 -9.37
CA GLY A 42 5.33 -7.12 -8.95
C GLY A 42 4.66 -7.10 -7.56
N GLU A 43 3.86 -8.13 -7.30
CA GLU A 43 3.04 -8.24 -6.09
C GLU A 43 3.84 -8.26 -4.79
N GLU A 44 5.13 -8.59 -4.85
CA GLU A 44 5.98 -8.72 -3.68
C GLU A 44 6.60 -7.40 -3.20
N GLY A 45 6.63 -6.36 -4.04
CA GLY A 45 7.33 -5.11 -3.78
C GLY A 45 6.49 -3.99 -3.17
N VAL A 46 5.22 -4.26 -2.81
CA VAL A 46 4.24 -3.22 -2.46
C VAL A 46 3.55 -3.52 -1.14
N GLY A 47 3.35 -2.48 -0.32
CA GLY A 47 2.55 -2.54 0.89
C GLY A 47 1.93 -1.20 1.26
N LEU A 48 1.45 -1.08 2.50
CA LEU A 48 0.85 0.14 3.02
C LEU A 48 1.91 1.10 3.59
N GLY A 49 1.71 2.40 3.40
CA GLY A 49 2.53 3.44 4.00
C GLY A 49 1.69 4.67 4.35
N SER A 50 0.68 4.49 5.20
CA SER A 50 -0.43 5.45 5.36
C SER A 50 -0.01 6.88 5.69
N ASP A 51 1.05 7.04 6.47
CA ASP A 51 1.47 8.31 7.09
C ASP A 51 0.41 8.86 8.07
N TYR A 52 -0.21 7.96 8.86
CA TYR A 52 -1.06 8.37 9.99
C TYR A 52 -0.28 9.29 10.93
N ASP A 53 -0.97 10.33 11.44
CA ASP A 53 -0.38 11.40 12.26
C ASP A 53 0.73 12.23 11.57
N GLY A 54 0.93 12.06 10.27
CA GLY A 54 1.93 12.78 9.45
C GLY A 54 1.57 14.23 9.08
N MET A 55 0.56 14.82 9.73
CA MET A 55 0.04 16.17 9.43
C MET A 55 -0.50 16.35 7.99
N VAL A 56 -0.95 15.26 7.37
CA VAL A 56 -1.59 15.23 6.05
C VAL A 56 -3.03 14.73 6.15
N PRO A 57 -3.97 15.23 5.31
CA PRO A 57 -5.33 14.72 5.31
C PRO A 57 -5.36 13.27 4.83
N LEU A 58 -6.33 12.50 5.33
CA LEU A 58 -6.64 11.15 4.86
C LEU A 58 -7.70 11.17 3.75
N PRO A 59 -7.93 10.04 3.05
CA PRO A 59 -9.02 9.93 2.11
C PRO A 59 -10.38 10.19 2.77
N ARG A 60 -11.31 10.74 2.01
CA ARG A 60 -12.69 11.02 2.39
C ARG A 60 -13.33 9.78 3.01
N GLY A 61 -13.81 9.95 4.24
CA GLY A 61 -14.45 8.91 5.03
C GLY A 61 -13.50 8.18 6.00
N MET A 62 -12.18 8.36 5.88
CA MET A 62 -11.20 7.89 6.86
C MET A 62 -10.85 9.01 7.84
N LYS A 63 -10.81 8.68 9.12
CA LYS A 63 -10.44 9.59 10.22
C LYS A 63 -9.08 9.25 10.83
N ASP A 64 -8.86 7.97 11.07
CA ASP A 64 -7.65 7.44 11.70
C ASP A 64 -7.49 5.94 11.39
N VAL A 65 -6.57 5.28 12.09
CA VAL A 65 -6.27 3.85 11.91
C VAL A 65 -7.48 2.93 12.11
N THR A 66 -8.50 3.32 12.87
CA THR A 66 -9.72 2.53 13.06
C THR A 66 -10.49 2.32 11.75
N ASP A 67 -10.29 3.20 10.77
CA ASP A 67 -10.92 3.14 9.45
C ASP A 67 -10.13 2.32 8.42
N LEU A 68 -9.02 1.68 8.80
CA LEU A 68 -8.21 0.85 7.89
C LEU A 68 -9.04 -0.27 7.23
N HIS A 69 -10.08 -0.75 7.92
CA HIS A 69 -11.03 -1.74 7.39
C HIS A 69 -11.73 -1.30 6.10
N LEU A 70 -11.88 0.01 5.86
CA LEU A 70 -12.45 0.55 4.62
C LEU A 70 -11.56 0.21 3.41
N LEU A 71 -10.24 0.35 3.58
CA LEU A 71 -9.26 -0.04 2.55
C LEU A 71 -9.26 -1.54 2.33
N THR A 72 -9.22 -2.34 3.40
CA THR A 72 -9.27 -3.81 3.29
C THR A 72 -10.52 -4.26 2.56
N THR A 73 -11.68 -3.66 2.87
CA THR A 73 -12.96 -3.96 2.20
C THR A 73 -12.91 -3.59 0.71
N ALA A 74 -12.33 -2.44 0.35
CA ALA A 74 -12.19 -2.03 -1.04
C ALA A 74 -11.28 -2.98 -1.84
N LEU A 75 -10.16 -3.42 -1.25
CA LEU A 75 -9.26 -4.39 -1.84
C LEU A 75 -9.92 -5.77 -2.02
N LEU A 76 -10.62 -6.28 -1.01
CA LEU A 76 -11.33 -7.57 -1.06
C LEU A 76 -12.45 -7.62 -2.09
N ARG A 77 -13.01 -6.48 -2.51
CA ARG A 77 -13.98 -6.42 -3.62
C ARG A 77 -13.34 -6.66 -4.99
N ARG A 78 -12.01 -6.57 -5.10
CA ARG A 78 -11.27 -6.54 -6.37
C ARG A 78 -10.24 -7.67 -6.48
N HIS A 79 -9.72 -8.14 -5.34
CA HIS A 79 -8.60 -9.08 -5.26
C HIS A 79 -8.91 -10.24 -4.32
N PRO A 80 -8.31 -11.42 -4.55
CA PRO A 80 -8.45 -12.55 -3.64
C PRO A 80 -7.80 -12.25 -2.28
N GLU A 81 -8.34 -12.85 -1.22
CA GLU A 81 -7.88 -12.64 0.17
C GLU A 81 -6.37 -12.82 0.32
N SER A 82 -5.80 -13.87 -0.28
CA SER A 82 -4.36 -14.13 -0.21
C SER A 82 -3.49 -13.03 -0.82
N TRP A 83 -4.00 -12.31 -1.83
CA TRP A 83 -3.32 -11.15 -2.41
C TRP A 83 -3.43 -9.95 -1.46
N VAL A 84 -4.61 -9.73 -0.88
CA VAL A 84 -4.84 -8.66 0.09
C VAL A 84 -3.96 -8.84 1.32
N GLU A 85 -3.84 -10.06 1.86
CA GLU A 85 -2.94 -10.37 2.98
C GLU A 85 -1.47 -9.99 2.69
N ARG A 86 -0.99 -10.23 1.46
CA ARG A 86 0.36 -9.84 1.05
C ARG A 86 0.55 -8.33 1.13
N VAL A 87 -0.35 -7.55 0.53
CA VAL A 87 -0.26 -6.08 0.51
C VAL A 87 -0.46 -5.47 1.91
N MET A 88 -1.41 -6.00 2.68
CA MET A 88 -1.77 -5.46 4.00
C MET A 88 -0.66 -5.63 5.06
N GLY A 89 0.34 -6.48 4.80
CA GLY A 89 1.51 -6.58 5.66
C GLY A 89 2.43 -7.76 5.38
N GLY A 90 1.95 -8.80 4.69
CA GLY A 90 2.76 -9.99 4.37
C GLY A 90 4.06 -9.66 3.63
N ASN A 91 4.02 -8.72 2.69
CA ASN A 91 5.20 -8.29 1.93
C ASN A 91 6.23 -7.58 2.79
N PHE A 92 5.80 -6.64 3.65
CA PHE A 92 6.71 -5.98 4.60
C PHE A 92 7.30 -6.98 5.59
N ARG A 93 6.50 -7.94 6.08
CA ARG A 93 6.99 -9.00 6.97
C ARG A 93 8.10 -9.80 6.31
N ARG A 94 7.89 -10.27 5.07
CA ARG A 94 8.92 -10.99 4.28
C ARG A 94 10.17 -10.13 4.08
N PHE A 95 9.98 -8.87 3.68
CA PHE A 95 11.08 -7.93 3.42
C PHE A 95 11.92 -7.67 4.68
N PHE A 96 11.30 -7.45 5.84
CA PHE A 96 12.03 -7.27 7.09
C PHE A 96 12.75 -8.55 7.51
N GLN A 97 12.13 -9.71 7.35
CA GLN A 97 12.78 -10.99 7.62
C GLN A 97 14.02 -11.20 6.75
N SER A 98 13.97 -10.87 5.45
CA SER A 98 15.12 -11.02 4.55
C SER A 98 16.21 -9.97 4.76
N THR A 99 15.85 -8.78 5.25
CA THR A 99 16.77 -7.64 5.36
C THR A 99 17.40 -7.51 6.75
N LEU A 100 16.63 -7.80 7.80
CA LEU A 100 17.04 -7.66 9.20
C LEU A 100 17.32 -9.00 9.87
N GLY A 101 16.83 -10.10 9.30
CA GLY A 101 17.02 -11.45 9.82
C GLY A 101 18.41 -11.99 9.53
N GLY A 102 19.39 -11.53 10.31
CA GLY A 102 20.64 -12.22 10.61
C GLY A 102 20.56 -12.95 11.94
#